data_AF-A0A1Y2W4Z8-F1
#
_entry.id   AF-A0A1Y2W4Z8-F1
#
_cell.length_a   1.000
_cell.length_b   1.000
_cell.length_c   1.000
_cell.angle_alpha   90.00
_cell.angle_beta   90.00
_cell.angle_gamma   90.00
#
_symmetry.space_group_name_H-M   'P 1'
#
loop_
_entity.id
_entity.type
_entity.pdbx_description
1 polymer ?
#
loop_
_entity_poly.entity_id
_entity_poly.type
_entity_poly.pdbx_seq_one_letter_code
_entity_poly.pdbx_strand_id
1 'polypeptide(L)'
;ARRTLNRAFTPASIKNMFDEMLDITSQSVLKWARHGPESSINVSADFMRLTLDTIVLTAMDTRFNSFYHDEYHPFFQHFGAMFAEIQKRSNWPAWFTWMQWRANR
;
A
#
# COMPACT_ATOMS: atom_id res chain seq x y z
N ALA A 1 -18.30 2.98 13.16
CA ALA A 1 -17.17 2.43 12.38
C ALA A 1 -16.22 1.52 13.21
N ARG A 2 -15.78 1.90 14.43
CA ARG A 2 -14.80 1.08 15.21
C ARG A 2 -15.26 -0.37 15.48
N ARG A 3 -16.52 -0.57 15.89
CA ARG A 3 -17.06 -1.91 16.23
C ARG A 3 -17.20 -2.86 15.04
N THR A 4 -17.40 -2.34 13.83
CA THR A 4 -17.58 -3.17 12.62
C THR A 4 -16.22 -3.64 12.08
N LEU A 5 -15.22 -2.76 12.02
CA LEU A 5 -13.86 -3.10 11.59
C LEU A 5 -13.14 -4.03 12.57
N ASN A 6 -13.35 -3.88 13.88
CA ASN A 6 -12.69 -4.72 14.88
C ASN A 6 -12.95 -6.23 14.69
N ARG A 7 -14.08 -6.63 14.07
CA ARG A 7 -14.35 -8.04 13.77
C ARG A 7 -13.51 -8.58 12.60
N ALA A 8 -13.19 -7.73 11.63
CA ALA A 8 -12.35 -8.08 10.49
C ALA A 8 -10.88 -8.26 10.89
N PHE A 9 -10.43 -7.60 11.96
CA PHE A 9 -9.06 -7.71 12.48
C PHE A 9 -8.94 -8.62 13.71
N THR A 10 -9.82 -9.61 13.86
CA THR A 10 -9.66 -10.62 14.92
C THR A 10 -8.58 -11.64 14.54
N PRO A 11 -7.91 -12.30 15.51
CA PRO A 11 -6.91 -13.32 15.22
C PRO A 11 -7.43 -14.44 14.30
N ALA A 12 -8.72 -14.78 14.40
CA ALA A 12 -9.35 -15.77 13.52
C ALA A 12 -9.47 -15.26 12.08
N SER A 13 -9.91 -14.01 11.88
CA SER A 13 -9.98 -13.39 10.54
C SER A 13 -8.59 -13.24 9.91
N ILE A 14 -7.58 -12.87 10.70
CA ILE A 14 -6.19 -12.74 10.23
C ILE A 14 -5.65 -14.10 9.74
N LYS A 15 -6.00 -15.20 10.42
CA LYS A 15 -5.65 -16.54 9.95
C LYS A 15 -6.24 -16.85 8.58
N ASN A 16 -7.46 -16.41 8.30
CA ASN A 16 -8.09 -16.61 6.99
C ASN A 16 -7.41 -15.79 5.88
N MET A 17 -6.83 -14.63 6.21
CA MET A 17 -6.07 -13.79 5.27
C MET A 17 -4.65 -14.33 5.00
N PHE A 18 -4.18 -15.32 5.78
CA PHE A 18 -2.78 -15.77 5.73
C PHE A 18 -2.42 -16.40 4.39
N ASP A 19 -3.33 -17.18 3.81
CA ASP A 19 -3.09 -17.84 2.51
C ASP A 19 -2.90 -16.80 1.39
N GLU A 20 -3.67 -15.71 1.41
CA GLU A 20 -3.56 -14.60 0.47
C GLU A 20 -2.26 -13.81 0.67
N MET A 21 -1.88 -13.56 1.94
CA MET A 21 -0.60 -12.93 2.27
C MET A 21 0.60 -13.77 1.79
N LEU A 22 0.51 -15.10 1.93
CA LEU A 22 1.53 -16.04 1.48
C LEU A 22 1.68 -16.04 -0.05
N ASP A 23 0.57 -15.98 -0.80
CA ASP A 23 0.59 -15.90 -2.27
C ASP A 23 1.36 -14.66 -2.74
N ILE A 24 0.99 -13.48 -2.26
CA ILE A 24 1.64 -12.22 -2.66
C ILE A 24 3.12 -12.17 -2.22
N THR A 25 3.46 -12.69 -1.04
CA THR A 25 4.85 -12.80 -0.58
C THR A 25 5.66 -13.77 -1.44
N SER A 26 5.06 -14.87 -1.87
CA SER A 26 5.71 -15.81 -2.77
C SER A 26 6.00 -15.16 -4.12
N GLN A 27 5.10 -14.31 -4.62
CA GLN A 27 5.33 -13.54 -5.86
C GLN A 27 6.51 -12.55 -5.73
N SER A 28 6.66 -11.88 -4.60
CA SER A 28 7.81 -10.98 -4.38
C SER A 28 9.13 -11.73 -4.33
N VAL A 29 9.18 -12.88 -3.64
CA VAL A 29 10.38 -13.72 -3.57
C VAL A 29 10.73 -14.30 -4.95
N LEU A 30 9.73 -14.73 -5.72
CA LEU A 30 9.95 -15.20 -7.10
C LEU A 30 10.48 -14.09 -8.01
N LYS A 31 10.04 -12.84 -7.86
CA LYS A 31 10.60 -11.69 -8.58
C LYS A 31 12.11 -11.55 -8.30
N TRP A 32 12.50 -11.59 -7.02
CA TRP A 32 13.92 -11.50 -6.64
C TRP A 32 14.74 -12.67 -7.17
N ALA A 33 14.20 -13.90 -7.11
CA ALA A 33 14.87 -15.07 -7.66
C ALA A 33 15.13 -14.96 -9.17
N ARG A 34 14.23 -14.31 -9.93
CA ARG A 34 14.39 -14.12 -11.39
C ARG A 34 15.46 -13.11 -11.78
N HIS A 35 15.68 -12.06 -10.98
CA HIS A 35 16.63 -11.00 -11.35
C HIS A 35 18.11 -11.38 -11.08
N GLY A 36 18.35 -12.43 -10.29
CA GLY A 36 19.70 -12.93 -10.04
C GLY A 36 20.53 -12.04 -9.10
N PRO A 37 21.75 -12.49 -8.74
CA PRO A 37 22.58 -11.85 -7.71
C PRO A 37 23.18 -10.49 -8.10
N GLU A 38 23.24 -10.19 -9.40
CA GLU A 38 23.81 -8.94 -9.93
C GLU A 38 22.81 -7.77 -9.96
N SER A 39 21.53 -8.04 -9.68
CA SER A 39 20.48 -7.02 -9.72
C SER A 39 20.37 -6.26 -8.40
N SER A 40 20.30 -4.93 -8.47
CA SER A 40 20.03 -4.12 -7.29
C SER A 40 18.54 -4.17 -6.94
N ILE A 41 18.23 -4.61 -5.73
CA ILE A 41 16.86 -4.71 -5.24
C ILE A 41 16.50 -3.41 -4.54
N ASN A 42 15.50 -2.68 -5.06
CA ASN A 42 14.91 -1.56 -4.34
C ASN A 42 13.92 -2.08 -3.30
N VAL A 43 14.46 -2.41 -2.13
CA VAL A 43 13.73 -2.99 -0.99
C VAL A 43 12.52 -2.15 -0.60
N SER A 44 12.66 -0.82 -0.58
CA SER A 44 11.57 0.10 -0.22
C SER A 44 10.41 0.02 -1.22
N ALA A 45 10.72 0.07 -2.52
CA ALA A 45 9.69 -0.02 -3.57
C ALA A 45 9.01 -1.40 -3.58
N ASP A 46 9.77 -2.48 -3.40
CA ASP A 46 9.21 -3.83 -3.41
C ASP A 46 8.34 -4.11 -2.18
N PHE A 47 8.70 -3.61 -1.00
CA PHE A 47 7.83 -3.73 0.19
C PHE A 47 6.57 -2.87 0.08
N MET A 48 6.65 -1.71 -0.58
CA MET A 48 5.46 -0.92 -0.88
C MET A 48 4.51 -1.67 -1.82
N ARG A 49 5.03 -2.30 -2.88
CA ARG A 49 4.23 -3.18 -3.77
C ARG A 49 3.62 -4.36 -3.01
N LEU A 50 4.43 -5.03 -2.20
CA LEU A 50 3.99 -6.18 -1.39
C LEU A 50 2.82 -5.79 -0.47
N THR A 51 2.97 -4.70 0.27
CA THR A 51 1.97 -4.27 1.26
C THR A 51 0.68 -3.83 0.59
N LEU A 52 0.78 -3.09 -0.52
CA LEU A 52 -0.38 -2.60 -1.26
C LEU A 52 -1.18 -3.74 -1.91
N ASP A 53 -0.52 -4.68 -2.60
CA ASP A 53 -1.21 -5.84 -3.19
C ASP A 53 -1.83 -6.73 -2.11
N THR A 54 -1.17 -6.88 -0.97
CA THR A 54 -1.70 -7.65 0.17
C THR A 54 -2.98 -7.03 0.73
N ILE A 55 -2.99 -5.71 0.98
CA ILE A 55 -4.18 -5.03 1.52
C ILE A 55 -5.35 -5.12 0.54
N VAL A 56 -5.09 -4.94 -0.75
CA VAL A 56 -6.16 -4.97 -1.75
C VAL A 56 -6.72 -6.38 -1.89
N LEU A 57 -5.86 -7.41 -1.94
CA LEU A 57 -6.34 -8.78 -2.03
C LEU A 57 -7.16 -9.14 -0.77
N THR A 58 -6.61 -8.88 0.41
CA THR A 58 -7.23 -9.31 1.67
C THR A 58 -8.44 -8.48 2.11
N ALA A 59 -8.55 -7.22 1.68
CA ALA A 59 -9.65 -6.33 2.07
C ALA A 59 -10.69 -6.09 0.97
N MET A 60 -10.30 -6.24 -0.30
CA MET A 60 -11.13 -5.88 -1.46
C MET A 60 -11.25 -7.00 -2.50
N ASP A 61 -10.65 -8.18 -2.25
CA ASP A 61 -10.68 -9.34 -3.15
C ASP A 61 -10.31 -8.98 -4.60
N THR A 62 -9.39 -8.02 -4.76
CA THR A 62 -8.96 -7.52 -6.07
C THR A 62 -7.47 -7.75 -6.25
N ARG A 63 -7.07 -8.31 -7.40
CA ARG A 63 -5.66 -8.58 -7.75
C ARG A 63 -5.13 -7.51 -8.71
N PHE A 64 -4.13 -6.75 -8.29
CA PHE A 64 -3.44 -5.78 -9.16
C PHE A 64 -2.20 -6.35 -9.86
N ASN A 65 -1.64 -7.47 -9.38
CA ASN A 65 -0.45 -8.11 -9.95
C ASN A 65 0.74 -7.15 -10.10
N SER A 66 1.01 -6.31 -9.08
CA SER A 66 2.01 -5.24 -9.12
C SER A 66 3.47 -5.73 -9.28
N PHE A 67 3.69 -7.04 -9.17
CA PHE A 67 4.99 -7.69 -9.42
C PHE A 67 5.23 -8.08 -10.88
N TYR A 68 4.19 -8.03 -11.72
CA TYR A 68 4.30 -8.39 -13.15
C TYR A 68 4.53 -7.18 -14.06
N HIS A 69 4.34 -5.97 -13.55
CA HIS A 69 4.48 -4.72 -14.31
C HIS A 69 5.45 -3.79 -13.59
N ASP A 70 6.26 -3.06 -14.36
CA ASP A 70 7.20 -2.09 -13.79
C ASP A 70 6.48 -0.86 -13.25
N GLU A 71 5.35 -0.50 -13.85
CA GLU A 71 4.50 0.62 -13.41
C GLU A 71 3.41 0.17 -12.44
N TYR A 72 3.13 1.02 -11.45
CA TYR A 72 2.01 0.83 -10.53
C TYR A 72 0.67 1.06 -11.23
N HIS A 73 -0.37 0.34 -10.81
CA HIS A 73 -1.74 0.64 -11.20
C HIS A 73 -2.07 2.13 -10.92
N PRO A 74 -2.81 2.84 -11.80
CA PRO A 74 -3.07 4.28 -11.65
C PRO A 74 -3.60 4.67 -10.26
N PHE A 75 -4.42 3.80 -9.65
CA PHE A 75 -4.88 3.96 -8.28
C PHE A 75 -3.75 4.19 -7.27
N PHE A 76 -2.69 3.38 -7.31
CA PHE A 76 -1.56 3.51 -6.40
C PHE A 76 -0.69 4.73 -6.71
N GLN A 77 -0.60 5.14 -7.97
CA GLN A 77 0.11 6.37 -8.34
C GLN A 77 -0.58 7.59 -7.73
N HIS A 78 -1.91 7.68 -7.86
CA HIS A 78 -2.69 8.75 -7.24
C HIS A 78 -2.65 8.69 -5.71
N PHE A 79 -2.67 7.48 -5.14
CA PHE A 79 -2.57 7.29 -3.69
C PHE A 79 -1.21 7.77 -3.15
N GLY A 80 -0.12 7.45 -3.84
CA GLY A 80 1.22 7.94 -3.52
C GLY A 80 1.33 9.47 -3.62
N ALA A 81 0.79 10.06 -4.68
CA ALA A 81 0.74 11.52 -4.84
C ALA A 81 -0.07 12.20 -3.72
N MET A 82 -1.20 11.61 -3.35
CA MET A 82 -2.06 12.12 -2.29
C MET A 82 -1.38 12.04 -0.92
N PHE A 83 -0.67 10.96 -0.60
CA PHE A 83 0.12 10.88 0.63
C PHE A 83 1.26 11.88 0.68
N ALA A 84 1.98 12.08 -0.43
CA ALA A 84 3.03 13.09 -0.49
C ALA A 84 2.47 14.49 -0.20
N GLU A 85 1.27 14.78 -0.70
CA GLU A 85 0.57 16.04 -0.42
C GLU A 85 0.12 16.15 1.05
N ILE A 86 -0.45 15.08 1.63
CA ILE A 86 -0.79 15.06 3.06
C ILE A 86 0.46 15.31 3.91
N GLN A 87 1.58 14.67 3.61
CA GLN A 87 2.81 14.82 4.37
C GLN A 87 3.34 16.26 4.33
N LYS A 88 3.29 16.89 3.14
CA LYS A 88 3.65 18.31 3.00
C LYS A 88 2.75 19.19 3.86
N ARG A 89 1.43 18.96 3.84
CA ARG A 89 0.45 19.70 4.65
C ARG A 89 0.62 19.46 6.14
N SER A 90 1.00 18.25 6.56
CA SER A 90 1.26 17.92 7.96
C SER A 90 2.44 18.71 8.53
N ASN A 91 3.39 19.12 7.68
CA ASN A 91 4.53 19.94 8.10
C ASN A 91 4.21 21.44 8.14
N TRP A 92 3.00 21.86 7.76
CA TRP A 92 2.63 23.27 7.82
C TRP A 92 2.25 23.69 9.25
N PRO A 93 2.65 24.89 9.67
CA PRO A 93 2.18 25.46 10.92
C PRO A 93 0.65 25.56 10.95
N ALA A 94 0.04 25.28 12.10
CA ALA A 94 -1.42 25.27 12.27
C ALA A 94 -2.10 26.56 11.80
N TRP A 95 -1.43 27.71 11.95
CA TRP A 95 -1.94 29.00 11.49
C TRP A 95 -2.05 29.10 9.96
N PHE A 96 -1.12 28.47 9.22
CA PHE A 96 -1.12 28.48 7.75
C PHE A 96 -2.21 27.57 7.18
N THR A 97 -2.42 26.41 7.80
CA THR A 97 -3.49 25.47 7.44
C THR A 97 -4.88 26.09 7.60
N TRP A 98 -5.12 26.86 8.66
CA TRP A 98 -6.37 27.60 8.85
C TRP A 98 -6.62 28.64 7.75
N MET A 99 -5.57 29.30 7.27
CA MET A 99 -5.67 30.33 6.23
C MET A 99 -6.06 29.70 4.88
N GLN A 100 -5.50 28.54 4.54
CA GLN A 100 -5.85 27.83 3.31
C GLN A 100 -7.28 27.26 3.29
N TRP A 101 -7.82 26.87 4.45
CA TRP A 101 -9.20 26.40 4.53
C TRP A 101 -10.22 27.48 4.12
N ARG A 102 -9.91 28.77 4.34
CA ARG A 102 -10.75 29.88 3.89
C ARG A 102 -10.61 30.19 2.40
N ALA A 103 -9.46 29.88 1.80
CA ALA A 103 -9.20 30.16 0.39
C ALA A 103 -9.76 29.09 -0.57
N ASN A 104 -10.01 27.89 -0.07
CA ASN A 104 -10.43 26.72 -0.87
C ASN A 104 -11.92 26.37 -0.68
N ARG A 105 -12.75 27.37 -0.31
CA ARG A 105 -14.21 27.29 -0.26
C ARG A 105 -14.83 27.89 -1.50
#